data_AF-A0A9P0D370-F1
#
_entry.id   AF-A0A9P0D370-F1
#
_cell.length_a   1.000
_cell.length_b   1.000
_cell.length_c   1.000
_cell.angle_alpha   90.00
_cell.angle_beta   90.00
_cell.angle_gamma   90.00
#
_symmetry.space_group_name_H-M   'P 1'
#
loop_
_entity.id
_entity.type
_entity.pdbx_description
1 polymer ?
#
loop_
_entity_poly.entity_id
_entity_poly.type
_entity_poly.pdbx_seq_one_letter_code
_entity_poly.pdbx_strand_id
1 'polypeptide(L)'
;MKLLLKIWCSFGLGVAFIGFNFADICPRKDGTELISDPTNCSRYVVCRNEEAIYMACPSGLHFDEKHKSCTYPEIINRDNPCEYSDMIYFKAHHCDCRKYIYCDNGRVTELDCQNSKFGFINKRVNEVCNRSICRR
;
A
#
# COMPACT_ATOMS: atom_id res chain seq x y z
N MET A 1 -32.69 12.83 5.95
CA MET A 1 -32.90 13.22 7.36
C MET A 1 -33.54 12.06 8.12
N LYS A 2 -33.20 11.92 9.42
CA LYS A 2 -33.38 10.76 10.35
C LYS A 2 -32.15 9.85 10.35
N LEU A 3 -31.05 10.17 11.06
CA LEU A 3 -30.84 10.52 12.47
C LEU A 3 -30.98 9.32 13.45
N LEU A 4 -29.81 8.92 13.98
CA LEU A 4 -29.47 8.36 15.31
C LEU A 4 -29.53 6.85 15.60
N LEU A 5 -28.30 6.32 15.81
CA LEU A 5 -27.80 5.63 17.01
C LEU A 5 -28.81 4.82 17.83
N LYS A 6 -28.63 3.49 17.83
CA LYS A 6 -28.75 2.68 19.05
C LYS A 6 -27.70 1.58 19.09
N ILE A 7 -26.65 1.86 19.85
CA ILE A 7 -25.72 0.91 20.47
C ILE A 7 -26.55 -0.08 21.28
N TRP A 8 -26.42 -1.38 21.01
CA TRP A 8 -26.82 -2.42 21.96
C TRP A 8 -25.56 -3.07 22.48
N CYS A 9 -25.12 -2.58 23.64
CA CYS A 9 -24.19 -3.23 24.53
C CYS A 9 -25.04 -4.14 25.42
N SER A 10 -25.01 -5.45 25.20
CA SER A 10 -25.30 -6.56 26.14
C SER A 10 -25.62 -7.80 25.32
N PHE A 11 -24.70 -8.76 25.25
CA PHE A 11 -24.92 -10.20 25.48
C PHE A 11 -23.59 -10.94 25.22
N GLY A 12 -23.22 -11.82 26.14
CA GLY A 12 -21.87 -12.33 26.36
C GLY A 12 -21.33 -13.31 25.31
N LEU A 13 -20.03 -13.61 25.48
CA LEU A 13 -19.30 -14.77 24.94
C LEU A 13 -19.56 -15.08 23.46
N GLY A 14 -18.94 -14.29 22.60
CA GLY A 14 -18.86 -14.56 21.19
C GLY A 14 -18.13 -13.40 20.57
N VAL A 15 -16.86 -13.61 20.23
CA VAL A 15 -16.00 -12.72 19.46
C VAL A 15 -16.85 -11.77 18.60
N ALA A 16 -16.82 -10.48 18.94
CA ALA A 16 -17.15 -9.47 17.97
C ALA A 16 -16.21 -9.77 16.80
N PHE A 17 -16.75 -10.33 15.72
CA PHE A 17 -16.14 -10.18 14.42
C PHE A 17 -16.07 -8.68 14.26
N ILE A 18 -14.92 -8.11 14.65
CA ILE A 18 -14.45 -6.84 14.14
C ILE A 18 -14.62 -7.07 12.66
N GLY A 19 -15.68 -6.50 12.08
CA GLY A 19 -15.81 -6.41 10.66
C GLY A 19 -14.60 -5.61 10.23
N PHE A 20 -13.48 -6.30 9.98
CA PHE A 20 -12.55 -5.87 8.98
C PHE A 20 -13.41 -5.81 7.73
N ASN A 21 -13.93 -4.62 7.45
CA ASN A 21 -14.48 -4.33 6.14
C ASN A 21 -13.30 -4.57 5.19
N PHE A 22 -13.27 -5.76 4.60
CA PHE A 22 -12.38 -6.11 3.51
C PHE A 22 -12.75 -5.30 2.23
N ALA A 23 -13.83 -4.51 2.31
CA ALA A 23 -14.39 -3.63 1.29
C ALA A 23 -13.50 -2.46 0.84
N ASP A 24 -12.28 -2.31 1.37
CA ASP A 24 -11.39 -1.19 1.00
C ASP A 24 -10.33 -1.56 -0.05
N ILE A 25 -10.14 -2.84 -0.38
CA ILE A 25 -9.13 -3.24 -1.38
C ILE A 25 -9.61 -2.89 -2.79
N CYS A 26 -10.91 -3.04 -3.06
CA CYS A 26 -11.52 -2.74 -4.36
C CYS A 26 -12.32 -1.43 -4.27
N PRO A 27 -11.71 -0.26 -4.55
CA PRO A 27 -12.37 1.03 -4.40
C PRO A 27 -13.46 1.28 -5.46
N ARG A 28 -13.42 0.55 -6.58
CA ARG A 28 -14.39 0.68 -7.68
C ARG A 28 -15.43 -0.44 -7.63
N LYS A 29 -16.69 -0.03 -7.75
CA LYS A 29 -17.86 -0.93 -7.77
C LYS A 29 -18.12 -1.51 -9.17
N ASP A 30 -17.69 -0.78 -10.21
CA ASP A 30 -17.97 -1.12 -11.60
C ASP A 30 -16.68 -1.52 -12.34
N GLY A 31 -16.67 -2.73 -12.92
CA GLY A 31 -15.61 -3.22 -13.80
C GLY A 31 -14.72 -4.33 -13.20
N THR A 32 -13.75 -4.77 -14.02
CA THR A 32 -12.65 -5.64 -13.57
C THR A 32 -11.38 -4.82 -13.51
N GLU A 33 -10.79 -4.69 -12.32
CA GLU A 33 -9.55 -3.94 -12.11
C GLU A 33 -8.49 -4.86 -11.52
N LEU A 34 -7.24 -4.69 -11.94
CA LEU A 34 -6.10 -5.36 -11.35
C LEU A 34 -5.28 -4.33 -10.57
N ILE A 35 -5.08 -4.57 -9.28
CA ILE A 35 -4.36 -3.70 -8.36
C ILE A 35 -3.22 -4.47 -7.70
N SER A 36 -2.16 -3.77 -7.30
CA SER A 36 -1.05 -4.39 -6.58
C SER A 36 -1.49 -4.88 -5.20
N ASP A 37 -1.03 -6.06 -4.78
CA ASP A 37 -1.16 -6.46 -3.39
C ASP A 37 -0.17 -5.62 -2.55
N PRO A 38 -0.66 -4.79 -1.61
CA PRO A 38 0.19 -3.85 -0.89
C PRO A 38 1.06 -4.57 0.16
N THR A 39 0.79 -5.84 0.45
CA THR A 39 1.56 -6.69 1.38
C THR A 39 2.55 -7.62 0.67
N ASN A 40 2.37 -7.88 -0.62
CA ASN A 40 3.17 -8.84 -1.37
C ASN A 40 3.27 -8.49 -2.85
N CYS A 41 4.41 -7.97 -3.30
CA CYS A 41 4.60 -7.59 -4.71
C CYS A 41 4.57 -8.77 -5.69
N SER A 42 4.76 -10.01 -5.24
CA SER A 42 4.56 -11.20 -6.06
C SER A 42 3.09 -11.62 -6.16
N ARG A 43 2.17 -10.77 -5.67
CA ARG A 43 0.73 -10.96 -5.76
C ARG A 43 0.04 -9.71 -6.27
N TYR A 44 -1.15 -9.90 -6.79
CA TYR A 44 -2.04 -8.84 -7.22
C TYR A 44 -3.48 -9.23 -6.92
N VAL A 45 -4.36 -8.25 -6.86
CA VAL A 45 -5.78 -8.48 -6.62
C VAL A 45 -6.54 -8.19 -7.89
N VAL A 46 -7.41 -9.14 -8.27
CA VAL A 46 -8.43 -8.95 -9.29
C VAL A 46 -9.71 -8.52 -8.56
N CYS A 47 -10.13 -7.29 -8.80
CA CYS A 47 -11.38 -6.76 -8.30
C CYS A 47 -12.49 -7.04 -9.31
N ARG A 48 -13.57 -7.71 -8.89
CA ARG A 48 -14.77 -7.93 -9.71
C ARG A 48 -16.01 -7.81 -8.85
N ASN A 49 -16.92 -6.88 -9.17
CA ASN A 49 -18.17 -6.67 -8.43
C ASN A 49 -17.95 -6.56 -6.90
N GLU A 50 -16.98 -5.74 -6.47
CA GLU A 50 -16.56 -5.58 -5.06
C GLU A 50 -15.85 -6.79 -4.41
N GLU A 51 -15.67 -7.90 -5.15
CA GLU A 51 -14.93 -9.07 -4.67
C GLU A 51 -13.44 -8.95 -5.03
N ALA A 52 -12.58 -9.13 -4.02
CA ALA A 52 -11.13 -9.14 -4.15
C ALA A 52 -10.61 -10.57 -4.28
N ILE A 53 -10.07 -10.93 -5.44
CA ILE A 53 -9.47 -12.24 -5.69
C ILE A 53 -7.95 -12.08 -5.77
N TYR A 54 -7.23 -12.67 -4.82
CA TYR A 54 -5.77 -12.66 -4.81
C TYR A 54 -5.21 -13.64 -5.83
N MET A 55 -4.28 -13.15 -6.64
CA MET A 55 -3.54 -13.89 -7.64
C MET A 55 -2.05 -13.75 -7.38
N ALA A 56 -1.27 -14.75 -7.74
CA ALA A 56 0.19 -14.71 -7.62
C ALA A 56 0.82 -14.55 -9.00
N CYS A 57 1.87 -13.73 -9.05
CA CYS A 57 2.79 -13.72 -10.18
C CYS A 57 3.65 -15.00 -10.21
N PRO A 58 4.12 -15.42 -11.39
CA PRO A 58 5.13 -16.46 -11.51
C PRO A 58 6.36 -16.16 -10.64
N SER A 59 7.08 -17.21 -10.23
CA SER A 59 8.23 -17.09 -9.33
C SER A 59 9.25 -16.05 -9.81
N GLY A 60 9.59 -15.10 -8.93
CA GLY A 60 10.56 -14.04 -9.20
C GLY A 60 10.00 -12.82 -9.95
N LEU A 61 8.72 -12.82 -10.32
CA LEU A 61 8.05 -11.67 -10.94
C LEU A 61 7.20 -10.91 -9.94
N HIS A 62 7.09 -9.60 -10.15
CA HIS A 62 6.27 -8.68 -9.40
C HIS A 62 5.16 -8.11 -10.29
N PHE A 63 4.02 -7.77 -9.70
CA PHE A 63 2.94 -7.16 -10.47
C PHE A 63 3.22 -5.69 -10.76
N ASP A 64 3.22 -5.34 -12.05
CA ASP A 64 3.29 -3.99 -12.54
C ASP A 64 1.87 -3.45 -12.76
N GLU A 65 1.43 -2.56 -11.88
CA GLU A 65 0.09 -1.99 -11.94
C GLU A 65 -0.12 -0.99 -13.09
N LYS A 66 0.96 -0.40 -13.62
CA LYS A 66 0.92 0.51 -14.78
C LYS A 66 0.63 -0.27 -16.05
N HIS A 67 1.29 -1.42 -16.21
CA HIS A 67 1.14 -2.30 -17.39
C HIS A 67 0.18 -3.48 -17.17
N LYS A 68 -0.41 -3.59 -15.96
CA LYS A 68 -1.35 -4.66 -15.56
C LYS A 68 -0.81 -6.06 -15.83
N SER A 69 0.48 -6.30 -15.59
CA SER A 69 1.15 -7.58 -15.88
C SER A 69 2.27 -7.90 -14.90
N CYS A 70 2.65 -9.17 -14.78
CA CYS A 70 3.80 -9.58 -13.97
C CYS A 70 5.10 -9.38 -14.74
N THR A 71 6.06 -8.68 -14.15
CA THR A 71 7.34 -8.35 -14.75
C THR A 71 8.48 -8.47 -13.75
N TYR A 72 9.72 -8.32 -14.19
CA TYR A 72 10.88 -8.35 -13.30
C TYR A 72 10.90 -7.10 -12.39
N PRO A 73 11.28 -7.22 -11.11
CA PRO A 73 11.35 -6.09 -10.18
C PRO A 73 12.18 -4.91 -10.70
N GLU A 74 13.24 -5.20 -11.46
CA GLU A 74 14.10 -4.21 -12.11
C GLU A 74 13.36 -3.31 -13.12
N ILE A 75 12.24 -3.80 -13.69
CA ILE A 75 11.42 -3.05 -14.66
C ILE A 75 10.46 -2.10 -13.95
N ILE A 76 9.84 -2.56 -12.86
CA ILE A 76 8.92 -1.74 -12.04
C ILE A 76 9.67 -0.57 -11.39
N ASN A 77 10.93 -0.80 -11.02
CA ASN A 77 11.78 0.21 -10.40
C ASN A 77 12.43 1.20 -11.39
N ARG A 78 12.10 1.17 -12.69
CA ARG A 78 12.70 2.09 -13.69
C ARG A 78 12.06 3.47 -13.74
N ASP A 79 10.81 3.61 -13.31
CA ASP A 79 10.17 4.92 -13.24
C ASP A 79 10.85 5.73 -12.12
N ASN A 80 11.26 6.97 -12.40
CA ASN A 80 11.86 7.83 -11.38
C ASN A 80 10.79 8.14 -10.33
N PRO A 81 10.88 7.64 -9.08
CA PRO A 81 9.87 7.89 -8.06
C PRO A 81 9.78 9.37 -7.65
N CYS A 82 10.74 10.18 -8.10
CA CYS A 82 10.86 11.62 -7.88
C CYS A 82 10.58 12.45 -9.16
N GLU A 83 9.95 11.89 -10.20
CA GLU A 83 9.79 12.49 -11.55
C GLU A 83 9.16 13.90 -11.59
N TYR A 84 8.63 14.40 -10.47
CA TYR A 84 8.06 15.76 -10.35
C TYR A 84 8.42 16.48 -9.04
N SER A 85 9.53 16.12 -8.38
CA SER A 85 9.93 16.73 -7.11
C SER A 85 11.33 17.33 -7.16
N ASP A 86 11.40 18.64 -7.40
CA ASP A 86 12.62 19.46 -7.23
C ASP A 86 12.93 19.76 -5.75
N MET A 87 12.12 19.26 -4.82
CA MET A 87 12.18 19.54 -3.39
C MET A 87 12.14 18.26 -2.55
N ILE A 88 12.57 18.37 -1.29
CA ILE A 88 12.64 17.24 -0.36
C ILE A 88 11.26 16.60 -0.15
N TYR A 89 11.16 15.32 -0.51
CA TYR A 89 9.93 14.51 -0.43
C TYR A 89 10.25 13.05 -0.07
N PHE A 90 9.28 12.35 0.51
CA PHE A 90 9.40 10.97 1.00
C PHE A 90 8.27 10.09 0.47
N LYS A 91 8.59 8.93 -0.12
CA LYS A 91 7.62 7.92 -0.58
C LYS A 91 7.89 6.57 0.09
N ALA A 92 6.86 5.76 0.30
CA ALA A 92 7.08 4.37 0.68
C ALA A 92 7.77 3.62 -0.46
N HIS A 93 8.69 2.70 -0.14
CA HIS A 93 9.23 1.82 -1.16
C HIS A 93 8.12 0.87 -1.64
N HIS A 94 8.01 0.69 -2.96
CA HIS A 94 6.89 -0.02 -3.58
C HIS A 94 6.77 -1.49 -3.13
N CYS A 95 7.90 -2.15 -2.80
CA CYS A 95 7.94 -3.58 -2.46
C CYS A 95 8.73 -3.96 -1.21
N ASP A 96 9.35 -3.00 -0.54
CA ASP A 96 10.19 -3.27 0.64
C ASP A 96 9.70 -2.36 1.75
N CYS A 97 8.81 -2.92 2.54
CA CYS A 97 8.13 -2.27 3.65
C CYS A 97 9.09 -1.76 4.74
N ARG A 98 10.35 -2.20 4.71
CA ARG A 98 11.39 -1.74 5.62
C ARG A 98 12.11 -0.52 5.09
N LYS A 99 11.83 -0.09 3.86
CA LYS A 99 12.48 1.03 3.20
C LYS A 99 11.50 2.13 2.80
N TYR A 100 12.04 3.32 2.66
CA TYR A 100 11.39 4.47 2.04
C TYR A 100 12.34 5.12 1.03
N ILE A 101 11.75 5.88 0.12
CA ILE A 101 12.45 6.64 -0.91
C ILE A 101 12.54 8.09 -0.44
N TYR A 102 13.76 8.62 -0.36
CA TYR A 102 14.07 10.03 -0.14
C TYR A 102 14.41 10.69 -1.47
N CYS A 103 13.65 11.73 -1.81
CA CYS A 103 13.87 12.56 -2.98
C CYS A 103 14.50 13.89 -2.54
N ASP A 104 15.58 14.30 -3.19
CA ASP A 104 16.24 15.59 -2.95
C ASP A 104 16.72 16.18 -4.29
N ASN A 105 16.08 17.26 -4.76
CA ASN A 105 16.37 17.88 -6.05
C ASN A 105 16.42 16.85 -7.21
N GLY A 106 15.40 15.98 -7.28
CA GLY A 106 15.32 14.90 -8.27
C GLY A 106 16.25 13.70 -8.04
N ARG A 107 17.13 13.71 -7.02
CA ARG A 107 17.96 12.55 -6.65
C ARG A 107 17.17 11.59 -5.78
N VAL A 108 17.18 10.31 -6.18
CA VAL A 108 16.53 9.20 -5.49
C VAL A 108 17.53 8.56 -4.52
N THR A 109 17.15 8.36 -3.26
CA THR A 109 17.90 7.56 -2.28
C THR A 109 16.97 6.57 -1.58
N GLU A 110 17.33 5.30 -1.55
CA GLU A 110 16.64 4.30 -0.72
C GLU A 110 17.23 4.26 0.69
N LEU A 111 16.37 4.31 1.70
CA LEU A 111 16.77 4.31 3.11
C LEU A 111 15.88 3.39 3.93
N ASP A 112 16.41 2.79 4.99
CA ASP A 112 15.60 1.97 5.89
C ASP A 112 14.76 2.82 6.85
N CYS A 113 13.51 2.42 7.04
CA CYS A 113 12.58 2.94 8.04
C CYS A 113 13.11 2.84 9.48
N GLN A 114 14.02 1.91 9.76
CA GLN A 114 14.63 1.74 11.08
C GLN A 114 15.77 2.75 11.36
N ASN A 115 16.25 3.46 10.34
CA ASN A 115 17.45 4.31 10.40
C ASN A 115 17.15 5.82 10.46
N SER A 116 15.95 6.26 10.87
CA SER A 116 15.55 7.68 10.90
C SER A 116 16.18 8.45 12.09
N LYS A 117 17.44 8.90 11.94
CA LYS A 117 18.20 9.60 13.00
C LYS A 117 18.03 11.14 13.09
N PHE A 118 17.09 11.77 12.37
CA PHE A 118 16.91 13.23 12.37
C PHE A 118 15.52 13.67 12.91
N GLY A 119 15.49 14.37 14.05
CA GLY A 119 14.29 14.66 14.84
C GLY A 119 13.12 15.36 14.13
N PHE A 120 13.37 16.27 13.18
CA PHE A 120 12.31 16.97 12.44
C PHE A 120 11.80 16.18 11.22
N ILE A 121 12.68 15.43 10.55
CA ILE A 121 12.35 14.58 9.39
C ILE A 121 11.59 13.33 9.83
N ASN A 122 11.85 12.86 11.06
CA ASN A 122 11.29 11.64 11.60
C ASN A 122 9.76 11.61 11.56
N LYS A 123 9.05 12.75 11.70
CA LYS A 123 7.59 12.75 11.65
C LYS A 123 7.03 12.33 10.27
N ARG A 124 7.58 12.87 9.18
CA ARG A 124 7.15 12.50 7.80
C ARG A 124 7.62 11.10 7.43
N VAL A 125 8.83 10.73 7.83
CA VAL A 125 9.35 9.37 7.63
C VAL A 125 8.52 8.35 8.40
N ASN A 126 8.18 8.62 9.66
CA ASN A 126 7.29 7.78 10.45
C ASN A 126 5.90 7.71 9.84
N GLU A 127 5.39 8.79 9.25
CA GLU A 127 4.14 8.71 8.50
C GLU A 127 4.28 7.75 7.31
N VAL A 128 5.31 7.88 6.48
CA VAL A 128 5.55 6.98 5.33
C VAL A 128 5.73 5.53 5.78
N CYS A 129 6.55 5.30 6.80
CA CYS A 129 6.89 3.97 7.31
C CYS A 129 5.75 3.33 8.13
N ASN A 130 4.85 4.11 8.73
CA ASN A 130 3.68 3.61 9.45
C ASN A 130 2.42 3.51 8.56
N ARG A 131 2.37 4.23 7.43
CA ARG A 131 1.24 4.26 6.49
C ARG A 131 1.32 3.07 5.52
N SER A 132 1.22 1.88 6.10
CA SER A 132 0.22 0.85 5.78
C SER A 132 -0.07 0.45 4.33
N ILE A 133 0.81 0.71 3.35
CA ILE A 133 0.78 -0.13 2.13
C ILE A 133 1.16 -1.55 2.59
N CYS A 134 2.26 -1.65 3.31
CA CYS A 134 2.61 -2.87 4.02
C CYS A 134 2.01 -2.92 5.42
N ARG A 135 0.79 -3.46 5.57
CA ARG A 135 0.36 -3.96 6.88
C ARG A 135 1.07 -5.29 7.15
N ARG A 136 1.85 -5.34 8.24
CA ARG A 136 2.30 -6.62 8.83
C ARG A 136 1.12 -7.32 9.50
#